data_AF-A0A7Y9KA90-F1
#
_entry.id   AF-A0A7Y9KA90-F1
#
_cell.length_a   1.000
_cell.length_b   1.000
_cell.length_c   1.000
_cell.angle_alpha   90.00
_cell.angle_beta   90.00
_cell.angle_gamma   90.00
#
_symmetry.space_group_name_H-M   'P 1'
#
loop_
_entity.id
_entity.type
_entity.pdbx_description
1 polymer ?
#
loop_
_entity_poly.entity_id
_entity_poly.type
_entity_poly.pdbx_seq_one_letter_code
_entity_poly.pdbx_strand_id
1 'polypeptide(L)'
;MADVTSEIRVVGAERPDGLTLRTSGLSARGLPELRADGLPPYLGQGWARVLAALAQRLAATGGIPEEPAPGVEIRLTLAPGVEIRLTPADGGTLAPVPPPGRDLAEWRRDVLLRMFPEARA
;
A
#
# COMPACT_ATOMS: atom_id res chain seq x y z
N MET A 1 -15.19 3.82 28.22
CA MET A 1 -14.16 4.22 27.24
C MET A 1 -13.56 2.94 26.71
N ALA A 2 -13.93 2.56 25.48
CA ALA A 2 -13.43 1.32 24.90
C ALA A 2 -11.98 1.54 24.47
N ASP A 3 -11.10 0.71 25.01
CA ASP A 3 -9.73 0.52 24.58
C ASP A 3 -9.78 -0.10 23.17
N VAL A 4 -9.96 0.73 22.14
CA VAL A 4 -9.95 0.28 20.75
C VAL A 4 -8.51 0.04 20.37
N THR A 5 -8.05 -1.18 20.61
CA THR A 5 -6.90 -1.77 19.93
C THR A 5 -7.05 -1.46 18.44
N SER A 6 -6.28 -0.47 17.97
CA SER A 6 -6.56 0.24 16.72
C SER A 6 -6.28 -0.68 15.53
N GLU A 7 -7.29 -1.43 15.11
CA GLU A 7 -7.22 -2.34 14.00
C GLU A 7 -7.03 -1.56 12.69
N ILE A 8 -6.08 -1.99 11.87
CA ILE A 8 -5.91 -1.48 10.51
C ILE A 8 -6.57 -2.48 9.57
N ARG A 9 -7.59 -2.02 8.83
CA ARG A 9 -8.32 -2.83 7.86
C ARG A 9 -7.91 -2.43 6.45
N VAL A 10 -7.93 -3.39 5.51
CA VAL A 10 -7.86 -3.09 4.08
C VAL A 10 -9.25 -3.31 3.49
N VAL A 11 -9.80 -2.26 2.89
CA VAL A 11 -11.14 -2.25 2.29
C VAL A 11 -10.99 -2.11 0.78
N GLY A 12 -11.76 -2.91 0.03
CA GLY A 12 -11.82 -2.84 -1.43
C GLY A 12 -13.14 -2.24 -1.91
N ALA A 13 -13.08 -1.48 -3.00
CA ALA A 13 -14.24 -0.98 -3.72
C ALA A 13 -14.00 -1.10 -5.22
N GLU A 14 -14.95 -1.71 -5.93
CA GLU A 14 -14.92 -1.72 -7.40
C GLU A 14 -15.27 -0.33 -7.95
N ARG A 15 -14.55 0.06 -9.00
CA ARG A 15 -14.67 1.32 -9.73
C ARG A 15 -14.59 1.05 -11.24
N PRO A 16 -15.04 1.99 -12.09
CA PRO A 16 -14.98 1.82 -13.54
C PRO A 16 -13.57 1.56 -14.09
N ASP A 17 -12.54 2.07 -13.41
CA ASP A 17 -11.12 1.93 -13.74
C ASP A 17 -10.45 0.70 -13.09
N GLY A 18 -11.18 -0.06 -12.27
CA GLY A 18 -10.70 -1.28 -11.62
C GLY A 18 -11.01 -1.32 -10.13
N LEU A 19 -10.30 -2.16 -9.40
CA LEU A 19 -10.41 -2.27 -7.95
C LEU A 19 -9.57 -1.18 -7.27
N THR A 20 -10.20 -0.40 -6.40
CA THR A 20 -9.48 0.45 -5.44
C THR A 20 -9.37 -0.28 -4.11
N LEU A 21 -8.16 -0.37 -3.57
CA LEU A 21 -7.92 -0.83 -2.20
C LEU A 21 -7.42 0.33 -1.35
N ARG A 22 -7.94 0.46 -0.13
CA ARG A 22 -7.51 1.47 0.84
C ARG A 22 -7.38 0.89 2.23
N THR A 23 -6.42 1.36 3.01
CA THR A 23 -6.42 1.10 4.45
C THR A 23 -7.45 1.97 5.18
N SER A 24 -7.81 1.54 6.38
CA SER A 24 -8.60 2.30 7.33
C SER A 24 -8.04 2.02 8.73
N GLY A 25 -7.63 3.06 9.43
CA GLY A 25 -7.16 2.99 10.83
C GLY A 25 -5.71 3.42 11.04
N LEU A 26 -4.94 3.71 9.97
CA LEU A 26 -3.61 4.31 10.10
C LEU A 26 -3.68 5.75 10.60
N SER A 27 -4.69 6.49 10.15
CA SER A 27 -4.96 7.88 10.55
C SER A 27 -5.19 8.03 12.06
N ALA A 28 -5.82 7.06 12.71
CA ALA A 28 -5.98 7.03 14.16
C ALA A 28 -4.64 6.95 14.93
N ARG A 29 -3.55 6.62 14.23
CA ARG A 29 -2.17 6.59 14.73
C ARG A 29 -1.31 7.75 14.20
N GLY A 30 -1.93 8.77 13.60
CA GLY A 30 -1.23 9.92 13.01
C GLY A 30 -0.44 9.57 11.74
N LEU A 31 -0.83 8.51 11.02
CA LEU A 31 -0.16 8.07 9.79
C LEU A 31 -1.10 8.18 8.59
N PRO A 32 -0.59 8.54 7.38
CA PRO A 32 -1.40 8.55 6.16
C PRO A 32 -1.99 7.17 5.85
N GLU A 33 -3.22 7.14 5.36
CA GLU A 33 -3.80 5.91 4.83
C GLU A 33 -3.09 5.51 3.52
N LEU A 34 -2.96 4.21 3.28
CA LEU A 34 -2.42 3.68 2.03
C LEU A 34 -3.56 3.44 1.02
N ARG A 35 -3.30 3.72 -0.25
CA ARG A 35 -4.28 3.54 -1.33
C ARG A 35 -3.64 2.99 -2.60
N ALA A 36 -4.29 2.02 -3.23
CA ALA A 36 -3.92 1.51 -4.55
C ALA A 36 -5.16 1.51 -5.47
N ASP A 37 -5.11 2.27 -6.56
CA ASP A 37 -6.22 2.44 -7.51
C ASP A 37 -6.02 1.67 -8.81
N GLY A 38 -7.11 1.45 -9.54
CA GLY A 38 -7.10 0.81 -10.86
C GLY A 38 -6.45 -0.58 -10.87
N LEU A 39 -6.59 -1.34 -9.78
CA LEU A 39 -6.06 -2.71 -9.74
C LEU A 39 -6.94 -3.63 -10.59
N PRO A 40 -6.35 -4.48 -11.45
CA PRO A 40 -7.10 -5.57 -12.05
C PRO A 40 -7.70 -6.47 -10.95
N PRO A 41 -8.98 -6.89 -11.03
CA PRO A 41 -9.65 -7.62 -9.95
C PRO A 41 -8.92 -8.87 -9.47
N TYR A 42 -8.30 -9.63 -10.39
CA TYR A 42 -7.54 -10.84 -10.06
C TYR A 42 -6.28 -10.57 -9.21
N LEU A 43 -5.82 -9.32 -9.14
CA LEU A 43 -4.71 -8.91 -8.28
C LEU A 43 -5.16 -8.46 -6.88
N GLY A 44 -6.46 -8.28 -6.66
CA GLY A 44 -7.01 -7.64 -5.47
C GLY A 44 -6.60 -8.29 -4.16
N GLN A 45 -6.77 -9.61 -4.04
CA GLN A 45 -6.42 -10.33 -2.80
C GLN A 45 -4.92 -10.26 -2.49
N GLY A 46 -4.07 -10.40 -3.52
CA GLY A 46 -2.63 -10.27 -3.36
C GLY A 46 -2.25 -8.86 -2.91
N TRP A 47 -2.81 -7.84 -3.56
CA TRP A 47 -2.53 -6.44 -3.23
C TRP A 47 -3.08 -6.02 -1.86
N ALA A 48 -4.16 -6.64 -1.39
CA ALA A 48 -4.63 -6.43 -0.02
C ALA A 48 -3.58 -6.89 1.00
N ARG A 49 -2.92 -8.03 0.76
CA ARG A 49 -1.83 -8.53 1.62
C ARG A 49 -0.59 -7.64 1.53
N VAL A 50 -0.27 -7.11 0.35
CA VAL A 50 0.82 -6.14 0.17
C VAL A 50 0.54 -4.85 0.95
N LEU A 51 -0.68 -4.28 0.84
CA LEU A 51 -1.06 -3.08 1.60
C LEU A 51 -1.04 -3.32 3.11
N ALA A 52 -1.49 -4.49 3.58
CA ALA A 52 -1.39 -4.85 4.99
C ALA A 52 0.07 -4.91 5.47
N ALA A 53 0.98 -5.48 4.66
CA ALA A 53 2.41 -5.51 4.98
C ALA A 53 3.03 -4.11 4.97
N LEU A 54 2.66 -3.25 4.02
CA LEU A 54 3.10 -1.85 3.98
C LEU A 54 2.60 -1.08 5.21
N ALA A 55 1.34 -1.25 5.60
CA ALA A 55 0.77 -0.59 6.78
C ALA A 55 1.51 -1.00 8.06
N GLN A 56 1.86 -2.28 8.21
CA GLN A 56 2.67 -2.76 9.33
C GLN A 56 4.06 -2.13 9.34
N ARG A 57 4.75 -2.10 8.18
CA ARG A 57 6.07 -1.46 8.07
C ARG A 57 5.99 0.03 8.37
N LEU A 58 4.97 0.71 7.86
CA LEU A 58 4.76 2.13 8.08
C LEU A 58 4.57 2.44 9.57
N ALA A 59 3.68 1.70 10.23
CA ALA A 59 3.48 1.80 11.68
C ALA A 59 4.76 1.55 12.48
N ALA A 60 5.65 0.68 12.01
CA ALA A 60 6.92 0.39 12.66
C ALA A 60 8.00 1.48 12.45
N THR A 61 7.87 2.38 11.47
CA THR A 61 8.87 3.45 11.24
C THR A 61 8.87 4.54 12.31
N GLY A 62 7.84 4.59 13.17
CA GLY A 62 7.78 5.53 14.30
C GLY A 62 7.34 6.95 13.93
N GLY A 63 6.91 7.19 12.69
CA GLY A 63 6.30 8.45 12.27
C GLY A 63 6.79 8.92 10.90
N ILE A 64 5.84 9.37 10.09
CA ILE A 64 6.06 10.22 8.92
C ILE A 64 5.09 11.40 9.09
N PRO A 65 5.40 12.59 8.57
CA PRO A 65 4.46 13.70 8.59
C PRO A 65 3.10 13.28 8.00
N GLU A 66 2.02 13.69 8.66
CA GLU A 66 0.63 13.37 8.28
C GLU A 66 0.32 13.81 6.83
N GLU A 67 1.00 14.87 6.38
CA GLU A 67 1.10 15.28 4.98
C GLU A 67 2.58 15.34 4.56
N PRO A 68 3.09 14.31 3.86
CA PRO A 68 4.42 14.38 3.27
C PRO A 68 4.44 15.47 2.20
N ALA A 69 5.43 16.37 2.28
CA ALA A 69 5.59 17.44 1.31
C ALA A 69 5.71 16.87 -0.13
N PRO A 70 5.25 17.63 -1.15
CA PRO A 70 5.41 17.22 -2.55
C PRO A 70 6.88 16.90 -2.87
N GLY A 71 7.13 15.73 -3.46
CA GLY A 71 8.49 15.26 -3.79
C GLY A 71 9.17 14.41 -2.71
N VAL A 72 8.55 14.21 -1.53
CA VAL A 72 9.03 13.25 -0.55
C VAL A 72 8.63 11.83 -0.96
N GLU A 73 9.62 10.99 -1.22
CA GLU A 73 9.44 9.55 -1.47
C GLU A 73 9.73 8.75 -0.20
N ILE A 74 8.78 7.92 0.22
CA ILE A 74 8.99 6.99 1.33
C ILE A 74 9.31 5.62 0.72
N ARG A 75 10.36 4.96 1.21
CA ARG A 75 10.76 3.63 0.75
C ARG A 75 10.63 2.63 1.88
N LEU A 76 9.86 1.57 1.63
CA LEU A 76 9.63 0.51 2.60
C LEU A 76 10.07 -0.83 2.02
N THR A 77 10.92 -1.53 2.76
CA THR A 77 11.31 -2.90 2.43
C THR A 77 10.31 -3.89 3.01
N LEU A 78 9.60 -4.61 2.14
CA LEU A 78 8.62 -5.61 2.55
C LEU A 78 9.28 -6.98 2.81
N ALA A 79 10.17 -7.38 1.89
CA ALA A 79 10.92 -8.63 1.90
C ALA A 79 12.32 -8.41 1.28
N PRO A 80 13.28 -9.33 1.43
CA PRO A 80 14.57 -9.24 0.75
C PRO A 80 14.37 -9.07 -0.77
N GLY A 81 14.89 -7.96 -1.32
CA GLY A 81 14.75 -7.64 -2.76
C GLY A 81 13.37 -7.08 -3.19
N VAL A 82 12.49 -6.74 -2.25
CA VAL A 82 11.19 -6.09 -2.49
C VAL A 82 11.12 -4.78 -1.72
N GLU A 83 11.59 -3.71 -2.37
CA GLU A 83 11.40 -2.33 -1.93
C GLU A 83 10.20 -1.71 -2.65
N ILE A 84 9.33 -1.05 -1.90
CA ILE A 84 8.18 -0.33 -2.43
C ILE A 84 8.37 1.15 -2.13
N ARG A 85 8.25 1.96 -3.19
CA ARG A 85 8.19 3.42 -3.08
C ARG A 85 6.74 3.84 -2.87
N LEU A 86 6.51 4.70 -1.89
CA LEU A 86 5.25 5.36 -1.62
C LEU A 86 5.38 6.85 -1.96
N THR A 87 4.37 7.40 -2.62
CA THR A 87 4.26 8.83 -2.92
C THR A 87 2.92 9.37 -2.44
N PRO A 88 2.83 10.67 -2.09
CA PRO A 88 1.55 11.32 -1.85
C PRO A 88 0.59 11.12 -3.02
N ALA A 89 -0.66 10.85 -2.71
CA ALA A 89 -1.77 10.72 -3.63
C ALA A 89 -2.99 11.48 -3.09
N ASP A 90 -4.08 11.49 -3.85
CA ASP A 90 -5.28 12.27 -3.52
C ASP A 90 -5.83 11.93 -2.13
N GLY A 91 -6.36 12.97 -1.46
CA GLY A 91 -7.03 12.84 -0.17
C GLY A 91 -6.11 12.50 1.00
N GLY A 92 -4.84 12.95 0.96
CA GLY A 92 -3.87 12.74 2.04
C GLY A 92 -3.42 11.28 2.18
N THR A 93 -3.51 10.51 1.10
CA THR A 93 -3.12 9.10 1.10
C THR A 93 -1.72 8.90 0.53
N LEU A 94 -1.12 7.76 0.83
CA LEU A 94 0.12 7.31 0.19
C LEU A 94 -0.18 6.17 -0.79
N ALA A 95 0.30 6.32 -2.02
CA ALA A 95 0.16 5.31 -3.05
C ALA A 95 1.48 4.57 -3.30
N PRO A 96 1.47 3.23 -3.36
CA PRO A 96 2.63 2.47 -3.82
C PRO A 96 2.77 2.63 -5.33
N VAL A 97 3.97 3.03 -5.77
CA VAL A 97 4.28 3.34 -7.17
C VAL A 97 5.45 2.52 -7.69
N PRO A 98 5.46 2.18 -9.01
CA PRO A 98 6.57 1.48 -9.62
C PRO A 98 7.84 2.35 -9.62
N PRO A 99 9.03 1.73 -9.76
CA PRO A 99 10.25 2.45 -10.11
C PRO A 99 10.08 3.26 -11.41
N PRO A 100 10.81 4.38 -11.58
CA PRO A 100 10.73 5.18 -12.81
C PRO A 100 10.99 4.33 -14.05
N GLY A 101 10.18 4.54 -15.10
CA GLY A 101 10.30 3.84 -16.38
C GLY A 101 9.73 2.42 -16.40
N ARG A 102 9.15 1.93 -15.30
CA ARG A 102 8.53 0.60 -15.25
C ARG A 102 7.01 0.67 -15.43
N ASP A 103 6.47 -0.26 -16.20
CA ASP A 103 5.01 -0.41 -16.37
C ASP A 103 4.33 -0.75 -15.04
N LEU A 104 3.21 -0.08 -14.75
CA LEU A 104 2.46 -0.23 -13.52
C LEU A 104 1.86 -1.64 -13.37
N ALA A 105 1.30 -2.19 -14.44
CA ALA A 105 0.62 -3.48 -14.39
C ALA A 105 1.60 -4.65 -14.29
N GLU A 106 2.72 -4.60 -15.02
CA GLU A 106 3.81 -5.57 -14.91
C GLU A 106 4.44 -5.52 -13.52
N TRP A 107 4.78 -4.33 -13.02
CA TRP A 107 5.34 -4.17 -11.68
C TRP A 107 4.39 -4.72 -10.60
N ARG A 108 3.09 -4.46 -10.73
CA ARG A 108 2.10 -4.97 -9.78
C ARG A 108 2.08 -6.49 -9.67
N ARG A 109 2.27 -7.18 -10.79
CA ARG A 109 2.37 -8.65 -10.84
C ARG A 109 3.71 -9.12 -10.27
N ASP A 110 4.81 -8.50 -10.66
CA ASP A 110 6.16 -8.82 -10.19
C ASP A 110 6.26 -8.72 -8.65
N VAL A 111 5.69 -7.67 -8.05
CA VAL A 111 5.64 -7.53 -6.58
C VAL A 111 4.99 -8.75 -5.93
N LEU A 112 3.85 -9.20 -6.45
CA LEU A 112 3.16 -10.37 -5.88
C LEU A 112 3.96 -11.66 -6.08
N LEU A 113 4.57 -11.85 -7.25
CA LEU A 113 5.39 -13.03 -7.53
C LEU A 113 6.68 -13.08 -6.71
N ARG A 114 7.15 -11.93 -6.19
CA ARG A 114 8.28 -11.86 -5.26
C ARG A 114 7.86 -12.00 -3.81
N MET A 115 6.71 -11.43 -3.43
CA MET A 115 6.16 -11.52 -2.08
C MET A 115 5.59 -12.92 -1.76
N PHE A 116 5.02 -13.59 -2.76
CA PHE A 116 4.33 -14.87 -2.64
C PHE A 116 4.83 -15.82 -3.74
N PRO A 117 6.07 -16.34 -3.64
CA PRO A 117 6.66 -17.19 -4.68
C PRO A 117 5.85 -18.47 -4.94
N GLU A 118 5.11 -18.94 -3.95
CA GLU A 118 4.18 -20.07 -4.03
C GLU A 118 3.08 -19.87 -5.09
N ALA A 119 2.74 -18.63 -5.44
CA ALA A 119 1.73 -18.31 -6.46
C ALA A 119 2.21 -18.51 -7.91
N ARG A 120 3.45 -18.98 -8.11
CA ARG A 120 4.01 -19.32 -9.44
C ARG A 120 3.65 -20.73 -9.91
N ALA A 121 3.18 -21.59 -8.99
CA ALA A 121 2.92 -23.00 -9.21
C ALA A 121 1.63 -23.25 -10.00
#